data_AF-A0A662JXG8-F1
#
_entry.id   AF-A0A662JXG8-F1
#
_cell.length_a   1.000
_cell.length_b   1.000
_cell.length_c   1.000
_cell.angle_alpha   90.00
_cell.angle_beta   90.00
_cell.angle_gamma   90.00
#
_symmetry.space_group_name_H-M   'P 1'
#
loop_
_entity.id
_entity.type
_entity.pdbx_description
1 polymer ?
#
loop_
_entity_poly.entity_id
_entity_poly.type
_entity_poly.pdbx_seq_one_letter_code
_entity_poly.pdbx_strand_id
1 'polypeptide(L)'
;MNEVVIVSGVRTAQGKFAGALKDFSAPQLGGMVIKEAVKRAGVKPEEVDEVIMGNVVSAGLGQNVARQAAINAGIPYSVGAFHVDKVCGSGLKAIVLAAQAIKAGDADVIVAGGMESMTNCPYVLDKARFGYRLFDGKIIDAMVHDGLWDVYNDFHMGITGEIIAEKYDITREDCDRFALWSHQKAAKATKEGAFKEEMLPVEIKQKKGDPLMFDRDEGIREDTTLEKLAKLKPFFKENGVVTAGNASQITDGASAVVVMSKEKAKEKGVEPMVTIKGYNTSGVKPEYVMEAPIPGVRALLKKMNLSIDDIDLVEHNEAFSSASVALMKELNIPREIFNVHGGAVAIGHPIGCSGSRILVTLMYAMKRYDKTRGLATICLGGGNAVSMVVER
;
A
#
# COMPACT_ATOMS: atom_id res chain seq x y z
N MET A 1 16.18 6.63 23.04
CA MET A 1 14.87 6.50 22.38
C MET A 1 14.51 5.03 22.38
N ASN A 2 13.25 4.69 22.61
CA ASN A 2 12.78 3.31 22.59
C ASN A 2 13.02 2.69 21.22
N GLU A 3 13.61 1.48 21.18
CA GLU A 3 13.59 0.67 19.96
C GLU A 3 12.16 0.25 19.68
N VAL A 4 11.75 0.34 18.41
CA VAL A 4 10.38 0.06 17.98
C VAL A 4 10.40 -1.17 17.09
N VAL A 5 9.51 -2.11 17.39
CA VAL A 5 9.39 -3.39 16.69
C VAL A 5 8.01 -3.57 16.11
N ILE A 6 7.92 -4.36 15.04
CA ILE A 6 6.67 -4.89 14.52
C ILE A 6 6.62 -6.36 14.93
N VAL A 7 5.53 -6.77 15.56
CA VAL A 7 5.37 -8.13 16.12
C VAL A 7 4.38 -9.00 15.34
N SER A 8 3.55 -8.40 14.50
CA SER A 8 2.66 -9.11 13.59
C SER A 8 2.34 -8.27 12.37
N GLY A 9 1.99 -8.93 11.26
CA GLY A 9 1.48 -8.29 10.05
C GLY A 9 0.42 -9.15 9.38
N VAL A 10 -0.61 -8.50 8.84
CA VAL A 10 -1.74 -9.16 8.18
C VAL A 10 -2.21 -8.29 7.03
N ARG A 11 -2.64 -8.92 5.94
CA ARG A 11 -3.41 -8.27 4.89
C ARG A 11 -4.57 -9.12 4.41
N THR A 12 -5.55 -8.49 3.78
CA THR A 12 -6.49 -9.21 2.92
C THR A 12 -5.78 -9.60 1.61
N ALA A 13 -6.38 -10.52 0.86
CA ALA A 13 -6.18 -10.55 -0.58
C ALA A 13 -6.66 -9.23 -1.22
N GLN A 14 -6.10 -8.86 -2.36
CA GLN A 14 -6.52 -7.71 -3.14
C GLN A 14 -7.65 -8.10 -4.11
N GLY A 15 -8.81 -7.48 -3.94
CA GLY A 15 -9.94 -7.61 -4.86
C GLY A 15 -9.80 -6.63 -6.02
N LYS A 16 -10.10 -7.06 -7.24
CA LYS A 16 -10.16 -6.13 -8.39
C LYS A 16 -11.31 -5.14 -8.20
N PHE A 17 -11.25 -4.02 -8.93
CA PHE A 17 -12.37 -3.08 -9.01
C PHE A 17 -13.69 -3.79 -9.38
N ALA A 18 -14.72 -3.59 -8.56
CA ALA A 18 -16.01 -4.30 -8.66
C ALA A 18 -15.92 -5.84 -8.57
N GLY A 19 -14.82 -6.36 -8.01
CA GLY A 19 -14.54 -7.78 -7.85
C GLY A 19 -15.01 -8.35 -6.52
N ALA A 20 -14.22 -9.27 -5.95
CA ALA A 20 -14.64 -10.07 -4.80
C ALA A 20 -14.96 -9.27 -3.53
N LEU A 21 -14.29 -8.12 -3.31
CA LEU A 21 -14.41 -7.32 -2.09
C LEU A 21 -15.41 -6.17 -2.18
N LYS A 22 -16.14 -6.03 -3.30
CA LYS A 22 -17.02 -4.88 -3.58
C LYS A 22 -18.11 -4.61 -2.54
N ASP A 23 -18.52 -5.63 -1.78
CA ASP A 23 -19.59 -5.55 -0.79
C ASP A 23 -19.07 -5.12 0.60
N PHE A 24 -17.76 -4.87 0.73
CA PHE A 24 -17.11 -4.43 1.97
C PHE A 24 -16.59 -3.00 1.85
N SER A 25 -17.05 -2.15 2.77
CA SER A 25 -16.46 -0.82 2.99
C SER A 25 -15.03 -0.92 3.51
N ALA A 26 -14.23 0.14 3.30
CA ALA A 26 -12.86 0.19 3.79
C ALA A 26 -12.74 -0.06 5.31
N PRO A 27 -13.59 0.50 6.20
CA PRO A 27 -13.54 0.20 7.63
C PRO A 27 -13.87 -1.25 7.99
N GLN A 28 -14.69 -1.95 7.20
CA GLN A 28 -14.97 -3.37 7.42
C GLN A 28 -13.72 -4.21 7.09
N LEU A 29 -13.08 -3.94 5.95
CA LEU A 29 -11.81 -4.58 5.58
C LEU A 29 -10.72 -4.31 6.62
N GLY A 30 -10.61 -3.05 7.07
CA GLY A 30 -9.68 -2.64 8.14
C GLY A 30 -9.93 -3.38 9.44
N GLY A 31 -11.19 -3.51 9.86
CA GLY A 31 -11.54 -4.22 11.09
C GLY A 31 -11.12 -5.69 11.07
N MET A 32 -11.22 -6.36 9.92
CA MET A 32 -10.78 -7.75 9.75
C MET A 32 -9.27 -7.90 10.00
N VAL A 33 -8.44 -7.05 9.36
CA VAL A 33 -6.99 -7.15 9.47
C VAL A 33 -6.47 -6.67 10.83
N ILE A 34 -7.10 -5.67 11.46
CA ILE A 34 -6.78 -5.25 12.83
C ILE A 34 -7.01 -6.41 13.80
N LYS A 35 -8.18 -7.05 13.74
CA LYS A 35 -8.54 -8.16 14.62
C LYS A 35 -7.54 -9.30 14.51
N GLU A 36 -7.19 -9.69 13.29
CA GLU A 36 -6.25 -10.78 13.07
C GLU A 36 -4.81 -10.37 13.43
N ALA A 37 -4.39 -9.12 13.20
CA ALA A 37 -3.05 -8.65 13.57
C ALA A 37 -2.85 -8.66 15.10
N VAL A 38 -3.85 -8.17 15.84
CA VAL A 38 -3.86 -8.22 17.32
C VAL A 38 -3.79 -9.66 17.81
N LYS A 39 -4.62 -10.55 17.24
CA LYS A 39 -4.60 -11.97 17.57
C LYS A 39 -3.24 -12.62 17.29
N ARG A 40 -2.63 -12.37 16.14
CA ARG A 40 -1.30 -12.92 15.77
C ARG A 40 -0.18 -12.38 16.64
N ALA A 41 -0.30 -11.15 17.14
CA ALA A 41 0.64 -10.56 18.08
C ALA A 41 0.55 -11.18 19.49
N GLY A 42 -0.52 -11.92 19.81
CA GLY A 42 -0.72 -12.47 21.15
C GLY A 42 -1.01 -11.41 22.22
N VAL A 43 -1.41 -10.20 21.81
CA VAL A 43 -1.82 -9.12 22.73
C VAL A 43 -3.34 -9.05 22.82
N LYS A 44 -3.86 -8.56 23.94
CA LYS A 44 -5.30 -8.38 24.13
C LYS A 44 -5.76 -7.04 23.54
N PRO A 45 -7.01 -6.92 23.06
CA PRO A 45 -7.56 -5.65 22.56
C PRO A 45 -7.45 -4.49 23.54
N GLU A 46 -7.55 -4.75 24.86
CA GLU A 46 -7.46 -3.74 25.92
C GLU A 46 -6.03 -3.22 26.15
N GLU A 47 -5.03 -3.89 25.59
CA GLU A 47 -3.62 -3.53 25.71
C GLU A 47 -3.16 -2.62 24.56
N VAL A 48 -4.04 -2.34 23.58
CA VAL A 48 -3.77 -1.39 22.51
C VAL A 48 -4.02 0.03 23.01
N ASP A 49 -3.03 0.90 22.87
CA ASP A 49 -3.12 2.31 23.29
C ASP A 49 -3.81 3.17 22.23
N GLU A 50 -3.54 2.91 20.94
CA GLU A 50 -4.12 3.65 19.82
C GLU A 50 -4.20 2.81 18.54
N VAL A 51 -5.14 3.17 17.65
CA VAL A 51 -5.25 2.61 16.30
C VAL A 51 -5.07 3.71 15.24
N ILE A 52 -4.11 3.52 14.33
CA ILE A 52 -3.79 4.49 13.27
C ILE A 52 -3.93 3.81 11.90
N MET A 53 -4.93 4.19 11.10
CA MET A 53 -5.16 3.57 9.77
C MET A 53 -5.09 4.57 8.64
N GLY A 54 -4.37 4.23 7.58
CA GLY A 54 -4.43 4.95 6.31
C GLY A 54 -5.76 4.72 5.59
N ASN A 55 -6.37 5.79 5.07
CA ASN A 55 -7.53 5.76 4.16
C ASN A 55 -7.54 7.06 3.36
N VAL A 56 -7.63 6.99 2.03
CA VAL A 56 -7.59 8.20 1.19
C VAL A 56 -9.00 8.70 0.93
N VAL A 57 -9.84 7.89 0.30
CA VAL A 57 -11.16 8.35 -0.14
C VAL A 57 -12.18 8.07 0.97
N SER A 58 -12.27 9.00 1.91
CA SER A 58 -13.18 8.89 3.07
C SER A 58 -14.61 9.40 2.79
N ALA A 59 -14.86 9.89 1.58
CA ALA A 59 -16.13 10.50 1.20
C ALA A 59 -17.32 9.55 1.43
N GLY A 60 -18.28 9.97 2.26
CA GLY A 60 -19.49 9.19 2.55
C GLY A 60 -19.32 8.01 3.51
N LEU A 61 -18.10 7.72 3.99
CA LEU A 61 -17.85 6.61 4.92
C LEU A 61 -18.24 6.92 6.37
N GLY A 62 -18.61 8.16 6.68
CA GLY A 62 -18.98 8.60 8.02
C GLY A 62 -17.79 9.08 8.86
N GLN A 63 -18.01 9.28 10.15
CA GLN A 63 -17.01 9.85 11.05
C GLN A 63 -15.88 8.87 11.33
N ASN A 64 -14.63 9.34 11.24
CA ASN A 64 -13.41 8.66 11.66
C ASN A 64 -13.36 7.17 11.29
N VAL A 65 -12.98 6.89 10.04
CA VAL A 65 -12.97 5.54 9.48
C VAL A 65 -12.06 4.55 10.22
N ALA A 66 -10.92 5.02 10.77
CA ALA A 66 -10.06 4.19 11.61
C ALA A 66 -10.76 3.76 12.91
N ARG A 67 -11.55 4.65 13.51
CA ARG A 67 -12.34 4.33 14.70
C ARG A 67 -13.42 3.29 14.40
N GLN A 68 -14.09 3.40 13.26
CA GLN A 68 -15.04 2.38 12.81
C GLN A 68 -14.35 1.01 12.67
N ALA A 69 -13.17 0.97 12.03
CA ALA A 69 -12.38 -0.25 11.87
C ALA A 69 -11.95 -0.84 13.22
N ALA A 70 -11.46 -0.01 14.15
CA ALA A 70 -11.07 -0.43 15.50
C ALA A 70 -12.24 -1.08 16.26
N ILE A 71 -13.41 -0.44 16.25
CA ILE A 71 -14.62 -0.99 16.89
C ILE A 71 -15.05 -2.30 16.23
N ASN A 72 -15.05 -2.37 14.89
CA ASN A 72 -15.37 -3.59 14.16
C ASN A 72 -14.41 -4.75 14.47
N ALA A 73 -13.17 -4.42 14.83
CA ALA A 73 -12.16 -5.40 15.24
C ALA A 73 -12.30 -5.89 16.69
N GLY A 74 -13.18 -5.27 17.48
CA GLY A 74 -13.34 -5.54 18.90
C GLY A 74 -12.37 -4.79 19.81
N ILE A 75 -11.72 -3.73 19.31
CA ILE A 75 -10.92 -2.83 20.16
C ILE A 75 -11.87 -2.05 21.09
N PRO A 76 -11.58 -1.94 22.41
CA PRO A 76 -12.48 -1.29 23.35
C PRO A 76 -12.74 0.19 23.03
N TYR A 77 -13.91 0.68 23.45
CA TYR A 77 -14.28 2.08 23.26
C TYR A 77 -13.36 3.07 24.00
N SER A 78 -12.58 2.64 24.98
CA SER A 78 -11.60 3.49 25.67
C SER A 78 -10.36 3.83 24.82
N VAL A 79 -10.06 3.03 23.79
CA VAL A 79 -8.85 3.18 22.96
C VAL A 79 -9.06 4.27 21.92
N GLY A 80 -8.08 5.16 21.72
CA GLY A 80 -8.12 6.20 20.70
C GLY A 80 -7.96 5.63 19.29
N ALA A 81 -8.48 6.33 18.28
CA ALA A 81 -8.18 5.99 16.89
C ALA A 81 -8.28 7.22 15.99
N PHE A 82 -7.42 7.30 14.97
CA PHE A 82 -7.54 8.28 13.90
C PHE A 82 -7.08 7.69 12.57
N HIS A 83 -7.56 8.27 11.48
CA HIS A 83 -7.08 7.92 10.15
C HIS A 83 -6.15 9.01 9.63
N VAL A 84 -5.17 8.60 8.84
CA VAL A 84 -4.23 9.49 8.16
C VAL A 84 -4.43 9.38 6.67
N ASP A 85 -4.48 10.53 6.00
CA ASP A 85 -4.40 10.59 4.55
C ASP A 85 -3.05 11.20 4.14
N LYS A 86 -2.25 10.38 3.48
CA LYS A 86 -1.05 10.75 2.73
C LYS A 86 -1.06 10.04 1.38
N VAL A 87 -2.22 10.01 0.73
CA VAL A 87 -2.52 9.32 -0.54
C VAL A 87 -1.99 7.88 -0.49
N CYS A 88 -1.27 7.41 -1.51
CA CYS A 88 -0.72 6.05 -1.59
C CYS A 88 0.20 5.69 -0.40
N GLY A 89 0.82 6.69 0.24
CA GLY A 89 1.73 6.50 1.38
C GLY A 89 1.04 6.39 2.73
N SER A 90 -0.30 6.52 2.80
CA SER A 90 -1.07 6.57 4.05
C SER A 90 -0.77 5.39 4.98
N GLY A 91 -0.85 4.16 4.48
CA GLY A 91 -0.63 2.96 5.29
C GLY A 91 0.79 2.85 5.86
N LEU A 92 1.81 3.21 5.08
CA LEU A 92 3.19 3.22 5.59
C LEU A 92 3.43 4.39 6.56
N LYS A 93 2.80 5.54 6.30
CA LYS A 93 2.87 6.70 7.19
C LYS A 93 2.20 6.43 8.54
N ALA A 94 1.11 5.66 8.59
CA ALA A 94 0.49 5.23 9.83
C ALA A 94 1.49 4.47 10.73
N ILE A 95 2.28 3.57 10.15
CA ILE A 95 3.32 2.80 10.87
C ILE A 95 4.46 3.71 11.33
N VAL A 96 4.83 4.71 10.52
CA VAL A 96 5.79 5.75 10.94
C VAL A 96 5.25 6.55 12.13
N LEU A 97 3.97 6.94 12.13
CA LEU A 97 3.35 7.67 13.23
C LEU A 97 3.30 6.84 14.52
N ALA A 98 2.96 5.55 14.42
CA ALA A 98 3.02 4.62 15.54
C ALA A 98 4.44 4.55 16.14
N ALA A 99 5.45 4.40 15.28
CA ALA A 99 6.85 4.41 15.73
C ALA A 99 7.30 5.74 16.31
N GLN A 100 6.72 6.87 15.89
CA GLN A 100 7.01 8.19 16.45
C GLN A 100 6.40 8.34 17.85
N ALA A 101 5.13 7.95 18.04
CA ALA A 101 4.45 7.97 19.34
C ALA A 101 5.17 7.10 20.38
N ILE A 102 5.56 5.88 20.01
CA ILE A 102 6.31 4.97 20.91
C ILE A 102 7.69 5.54 21.28
N LYS A 103 8.38 6.19 20.33
CA LYS A 103 9.67 6.85 20.59
C LYS A 103 9.54 8.08 21.47
N ALA A 104 8.39 8.77 21.40
CA ALA A 104 8.07 9.91 22.25
C ALA A 104 7.67 9.50 23.68
N GLY A 105 7.26 8.24 23.87
CA GLY A 105 6.79 7.71 25.15
C GLY A 105 5.29 7.88 25.37
N ASP A 106 4.53 8.15 24.31
CA ASP A 106 3.07 8.38 24.39
C ASP A 106 2.26 7.07 24.37
N ALA A 107 2.87 5.96 23.94
CA ALA A 107 2.24 4.65 23.80
C ALA A 107 3.29 3.53 23.80
N ASP A 108 2.85 2.30 24.06
CA ASP A 108 3.66 1.08 24.02
C ASP A 108 3.17 0.06 22.97
N VAL A 109 1.88 0.05 22.66
CA VAL A 109 1.25 -0.88 21.70
C VAL A 109 0.28 -0.13 20.81
N ILE A 110 0.59 -0.06 19.52
CA ILE A 110 -0.25 0.62 18.53
C ILE A 110 -0.55 -0.35 17.38
N VAL A 111 -1.82 -0.41 16.95
CA VAL A 111 -2.16 -1.04 15.67
C VAL A 111 -2.07 -0.01 14.57
N ALA A 112 -1.28 -0.30 13.53
CA ALA A 112 -1.08 0.62 12.42
C ALA A 112 -1.20 -0.08 11.07
N GLY A 113 -1.64 0.64 10.04
CA GLY A 113 -1.77 0.06 8.70
C GLY A 113 -2.58 0.93 7.77
N GLY A 114 -3.31 0.32 6.85
CA GLY A 114 -4.17 1.04 5.92
C GLY A 114 -5.24 0.16 5.30
N MET A 115 -6.27 0.82 4.79
CA MET A 115 -7.46 0.20 4.20
C MET A 115 -7.96 1.08 3.07
N GLU A 116 -8.53 0.47 2.05
CA GLU A 116 -9.19 1.20 0.95
C GLU A 116 -10.24 0.30 0.29
N SER A 117 -11.36 0.92 -0.10
CA SER A 117 -12.33 0.31 -1.02
C SER A 117 -12.58 1.32 -2.14
N MET A 118 -11.76 1.21 -3.18
CA MET A 118 -11.85 2.07 -4.37
C MET A 118 -13.17 1.80 -5.11
N THR A 119 -13.67 0.57 -5.07
CA THR A 119 -14.97 0.18 -5.62
C THR A 119 -16.13 0.92 -4.98
N ASN A 120 -16.05 1.26 -3.68
CA ASN A 120 -17.15 1.92 -2.96
C ASN A 120 -17.04 3.46 -2.93
N CYS A 121 -16.06 4.04 -3.61
CA CYS A 121 -15.94 5.50 -3.70
C CYS A 121 -17.19 6.09 -4.39
N PRO A 122 -17.82 7.13 -3.80
CA PRO A 122 -19.03 7.71 -4.35
C PRO A 122 -18.73 8.69 -5.49
N TYR A 123 -19.81 9.10 -6.17
CA TYR A 123 -19.82 10.33 -6.93
C TYR A 123 -20.30 11.49 -6.04
N VAL A 124 -19.77 12.71 -6.27
CA VAL A 124 -20.00 13.92 -5.48
C VAL A 124 -20.63 15.02 -6.33
N LEU A 125 -21.59 15.75 -5.74
CA LEU A 125 -22.17 16.99 -6.28
C LEU A 125 -21.75 18.16 -5.37
N ASP A 126 -20.71 18.89 -5.76
CA ASP A 126 -20.05 19.91 -4.95
C ASP A 126 -20.97 21.08 -4.55
N LYS A 127 -21.88 21.48 -5.42
CA LYS A 127 -22.79 22.63 -5.19
C LYS A 127 -24.18 22.24 -4.70
N ALA A 128 -24.46 20.94 -4.48
CA ALA A 128 -25.81 20.47 -4.12
C ALA A 128 -26.36 21.10 -2.83
N ARG A 129 -25.49 21.52 -1.90
CA ARG A 129 -25.91 22.16 -0.64
C ARG A 129 -26.64 23.49 -0.84
N PHE A 130 -26.22 24.30 -1.82
CA PHE A 130 -26.77 25.64 -2.06
C PHE A 130 -27.47 25.75 -3.43
N GLY A 131 -27.45 24.69 -4.22
CA GLY A 131 -28.03 24.62 -5.55
C GLY A 131 -27.13 25.19 -6.64
N TYR A 132 -27.37 24.75 -7.87
CA TYR A 132 -26.63 25.18 -9.07
C TYR A 132 -27.21 26.45 -9.72
N ARG A 133 -28.34 26.96 -9.22
CA ARG A 133 -29.13 28.09 -9.74
C ARG A 133 -29.70 27.89 -11.14
N LEU A 134 -28.87 27.79 -12.18
CA LEU A 134 -29.27 27.64 -13.59
C LEU A 134 -28.10 26.97 -14.36
N PHE A 135 -28.39 26.25 -15.44
CA PHE A 135 -27.43 25.49 -16.27
C PHE A 135 -26.87 24.21 -15.62
N ASP A 136 -25.95 23.56 -16.33
CA ASP A 136 -25.43 22.23 -16.01
C ASP A 136 -24.45 22.23 -14.82
N GLY A 137 -24.34 21.07 -14.18
CA GLY A 137 -23.35 20.77 -13.12
C GLY A 137 -22.55 19.52 -13.46
N LYS A 138 -21.37 19.38 -12.84
CA LYS A 138 -20.52 18.20 -12.99
C LYS A 138 -20.74 17.24 -11.82
N ILE A 139 -21.00 15.97 -12.13
CA ILE A 139 -20.92 14.90 -11.14
C ILE A 139 -19.44 14.47 -11.08
N ILE A 140 -18.83 14.57 -9.90
CA ILE A 140 -17.39 14.33 -9.69
C ILE A 140 -17.20 12.90 -9.18
N ASP A 141 -16.34 12.11 -9.83
CA ASP A 141 -15.91 10.81 -9.31
C ASP A 141 -14.90 11.03 -8.17
N ALA A 142 -15.25 10.67 -6.93
CA ALA A 142 -14.38 10.90 -5.77
C ALA A 142 -13.12 10.04 -5.78
N MET A 143 -13.17 8.82 -6.35
CA MET A 143 -11.99 7.97 -6.47
C MET A 143 -10.92 8.66 -7.30
N VAL A 144 -11.35 9.20 -8.46
CA VAL A 144 -10.43 9.89 -9.37
C VAL A 144 -10.00 11.22 -8.76
N HIS A 145 -10.94 12.04 -8.31
CA HIS A 145 -10.66 13.39 -7.83
C HIS A 145 -9.79 13.42 -6.58
N ASP A 146 -10.11 12.59 -5.57
CA ASP A 146 -9.42 12.63 -4.28
C ASP A 146 -8.21 11.68 -4.25
N GLY A 147 -8.18 10.65 -5.11
CA GLY A 147 -7.14 9.62 -5.10
C GLY A 147 -6.15 9.64 -6.26
N LEU A 148 -6.57 10.07 -7.46
CA LEU A 148 -5.85 9.81 -8.71
C LEU A 148 -5.64 11.06 -9.59
N TRP A 149 -6.01 12.24 -9.12
CA TRP A 149 -5.88 13.50 -9.86
C TRP A 149 -4.81 14.40 -9.26
N ASP A 150 -3.95 14.97 -10.10
CA ASP A 150 -2.99 15.98 -9.68
C ASP A 150 -3.67 17.35 -9.67
N VAL A 151 -3.92 17.89 -8.47
CA VAL A 151 -4.61 19.18 -8.32
C VAL A 151 -3.79 20.37 -8.84
N TYR A 152 -2.47 20.23 -8.97
CA TYR A 152 -1.57 21.33 -9.33
C TYR A 152 -1.44 21.51 -10.84
N ASN A 153 -1.46 20.40 -11.59
CA ASN A 153 -1.27 20.37 -13.04
C ASN A 153 -2.53 19.97 -13.82
N ASP A 154 -3.61 19.62 -13.12
CA ASP A 154 -4.92 19.25 -13.69
C ASP A 154 -4.86 18.06 -14.67
N PHE A 155 -4.28 16.94 -14.21
CA PHE A 155 -4.27 15.69 -14.97
C PHE A 155 -4.34 14.44 -14.08
N HIS A 156 -4.63 13.29 -14.68
CA HIS A 156 -4.60 11.99 -14.00
C HIS A 156 -3.15 11.55 -13.67
N MET A 157 -2.94 10.83 -12.57
CA MET A 157 -1.64 10.26 -12.18
C MET A 157 -0.93 9.47 -13.29
N GLY A 158 -1.69 8.90 -14.23
CA GLY A 158 -1.16 8.19 -15.38
C GLY A 158 -0.25 9.05 -16.27
N ILE A 159 -0.53 10.35 -16.38
CA ILE A 159 0.34 11.31 -17.09
C ILE A 159 1.71 11.42 -16.41
N THR A 160 1.78 11.34 -15.08
CA THR A 160 3.08 11.35 -14.38
C THR A 160 3.92 10.11 -14.68
N GLY A 161 3.27 8.97 -14.98
CA GLY A 161 3.92 7.77 -15.50
C GLY A 161 4.53 7.97 -16.88
N GLU A 162 3.87 8.75 -17.75
CA GLU A 162 4.38 9.15 -19.07
C GLU A 162 5.55 10.13 -18.93
N ILE A 163 5.41 11.16 -18.08
CA ILE A 163 6.45 12.18 -17.84
C ILE A 163 7.75 11.53 -17.34
N ILE A 164 7.66 10.58 -16.40
CA ILE A 164 8.84 9.88 -15.91
C ILE A 164 9.40 8.91 -16.96
N ALA A 165 8.56 8.31 -17.80
CA ALA A 165 9.08 7.50 -18.89
C ALA A 165 9.92 8.34 -19.86
N GLU A 166 9.44 9.52 -20.25
CA GLU A 166 10.18 10.46 -21.10
C GLU A 166 11.47 10.95 -20.44
N LYS A 167 11.41 11.31 -19.15
CA LYS A 167 12.56 11.84 -18.42
C LYS A 167 13.73 10.86 -18.31
N TYR A 168 13.44 9.55 -18.23
CA TYR A 168 14.44 8.51 -18.00
C TYR A 168 14.70 7.60 -19.22
N ASP A 169 14.19 8.00 -20.40
CA ASP A 169 14.27 7.25 -21.65
C ASP A 169 13.72 5.81 -21.53
N ILE A 170 12.59 5.66 -20.84
CA ILE A 170 11.94 4.36 -20.63
C ILE A 170 10.97 4.10 -21.76
N THR A 171 11.19 3.01 -22.48
CA THR A 171 10.37 2.65 -23.63
C THR A 171 9.09 1.93 -23.20
N ARG A 172 8.13 1.86 -24.13
CA ARG A 172 6.95 0.99 -23.98
C ARG A 172 7.34 -0.47 -23.72
N GLU A 173 8.37 -0.95 -24.40
CA GLU A 173 8.85 -2.33 -24.23
C GLU A 173 9.41 -2.57 -22.83
N ASP A 174 10.13 -1.61 -22.26
CA ASP A 174 10.64 -1.70 -20.88
C ASP A 174 9.48 -1.84 -19.88
N CYS A 175 8.44 -1.01 -20.03
CA CYS A 175 7.23 -1.06 -19.21
C CYS A 175 6.52 -2.41 -19.33
N ASP A 176 6.35 -2.93 -20.54
CA ASP A 176 5.65 -4.20 -20.76
C ASP A 176 6.48 -5.41 -20.27
N ARG A 177 7.82 -5.38 -20.44
CA ARG A 177 8.72 -6.39 -19.86
C ARG A 177 8.68 -6.39 -18.34
N PHE A 178 8.66 -5.22 -17.72
CA PHE A 178 8.51 -5.10 -16.27
C PHE A 178 7.16 -5.65 -15.81
N ALA A 179 6.06 -5.29 -16.50
CA ALA A 179 4.73 -5.77 -16.16
C ALA A 179 4.62 -7.29 -16.24
N LEU A 180 5.11 -7.90 -17.33
CA LEU A 180 5.18 -9.36 -17.46
C LEU A 180 5.97 -9.98 -16.30
N TRP A 181 7.13 -9.40 -15.97
CA TRP A 181 7.98 -9.89 -14.88
C TRP A 181 7.27 -9.83 -13.51
N SER A 182 6.53 -8.76 -13.23
CA SER A 182 5.72 -8.63 -12.01
C SER A 182 4.64 -9.71 -11.92
N HIS A 183 3.87 -9.93 -13.01
CA HIS A 183 2.84 -10.98 -13.07
C HIS A 183 3.42 -12.39 -12.93
N GLN A 184 4.56 -12.68 -13.55
CA GLN A 184 5.24 -13.97 -13.42
C GLN A 184 5.71 -14.24 -11.98
N LYS A 185 6.31 -13.25 -11.32
CA LYS A 185 6.72 -13.37 -9.91
C LYS A 185 5.52 -13.58 -8.99
N ALA A 186 4.45 -12.82 -9.17
CA ALA A 186 3.23 -12.95 -8.37
C ALA A 186 2.53 -14.30 -8.57
N ALA A 187 2.46 -14.77 -9.81
CA ALA A 187 1.92 -16.10 -10.14
C ALA A 187 2.75 -17.22 -9.49
N LYS A 188 4.08 -17.14 -9.57
CA LYS A 188 5.00 -18.10 -8.93
C LYS A 188 4.84 -18.08 -7.40
N ALA A 189 4.87 -16.89 -6.79
CA ALA A 189 4.70 -16.70 -5.35
C ALA A 189 3.37 -17.28 -4.84
N THR A 190 2.28 -17.10 -5.61
CA THR A 190 0.97 -17.68 -5.30
C THR A 190 1.01 -19.21 -5.32
N LYS A 191 1.59 -19.82 -6.38
CA LYS A 191 1.70 -21.28 -6.52
C LYS A 191 2.56 -21.91 -5.42
N GLU A 192 3.62 -21.22 -5.00
CA GLU A 192 4.53 -21.65 -3.93
C GLU A 192 4.00 -21.32 -2.52
N GLY A 193 2.79 -20.76 -2.42
CA GLY A 193 2.14 -20.42 -1.16
C GLY A 193 2.85 -19.31 -0.36
N ALA A 194 3.61 -18.43 -1.03
CA ALA A 194 4.37 -17.36 -0.38
C ALA A 194 3.49 -16.38 0.42
N PHE A 195 2.27 -16.13 -0.05
CA PHE A 195 1.35 -15.21 0.61
C PHE A 195 0.47 -15.85 1.70
N LYS A 196 0.56 -17.17 1.91
CA LYS A 196 -0.34 -17.87 2.85
C LYS A 196 -0.21 -17.37 4.28
N GLU A 197 1.02 -17.06 4.72
CA GLU A 197 1.26 -16.60 6.08
C GLU A 197 0.85 -15.13 6.28
N GLU A 198 0.87 -14.30 5.24
CA GLU A 198 0.54 -12.87 5.37
C GLU A 198 -0.94 -12.55 5.15
N MET A 199 -1.67 -13.43 4.45
CA MET A 199 -3.07 -13.24 4.12
C MET A 199 -4.03 -13.70 5.23
N LEU A 200 -5.12 -12.97 5.38
CA LEU A 200 -6.34 -13.38 6.06
C LEU A 200 -7.40 -13.73 4.99
N PRO A 201 -7.88 -14.98 4.92
CA PRO A 201 -9.03 -15.33 4.07
C PRO A 201 -10.28 -14.54 4.47
N VAL A 202 -10.99 -14.00 3.48
CA VAL A 202 -12.23 -13.23 3.68
C VAL A 202 -13.44 -14.05 3.22
N GLU A 203 -14.46 -14.17 4.08
CA GLU A 203 -15.71 -14.85 3.75
C GLU A 203 -16.62 -13.96 2.88
N ILE A 204 -16.86 -14.39 1.63
CA ILE A 204 -17.76 -13.70 0.70
C ILE A 204 -19.13 -14.36 0.76
N LYS A 205 -20.11 -13.62 1.32
CA LYS A 205 -21.50 -14.09 1.43
C LYS A 205 -22.08 -14.44 0.06
N GLN A 206 -22.65 -15.63 -0.06
CA GLN A 206 -23.34 -16.08 -1.26
C GLN A 206 -24.86 -15.92 -1.08
N LYS A 207 -25.59 -15.70 -2.18
CA LYS A 207 -27.07 -15.67 -2.14
C LYS A 207 -27.67 -17.01 -1.69
N LYS A 208 -26.99 -18.12 -1.99
CA LYS A 208 -27.34 -19.49 -1.60
C LYS A 208 -26.04 -20.28 -1.39
N GLY A 209 -26.01 -21.13 -0.36
CA GLY A 209 -24.84 -21.96 -0.03
C GLY A 209 -23.89 -21.31 0.96
N ASP A 210 -22.80 -22.01 1.27
CA ASP A 210 -21.77 -21.56 2.21
C ASP A 210 -20.98 -20.36 1.65
N PRO A 211 -20.40 -19.51 2.51
CA PRO A 211 -19.54 -18.41 2.07
C PRO A 211 -18.36 -18.91 1.22
N LEU A 212 -18.05 -18.17 0.16
CA LEU A 212 -16.84 -18.42 -0.62
C LEU A 212 -15.65 -17.83 0.13
N MET A 213 -14.60 -18.63 0.34
CA MET A 213 -13.35 -18.12 0.91
C MET A 213 -12.55 -17.39 -0.16
N PHE A 214 -12.34 -16.09 0.03
CA PHE A 214 -11.47 -15.27 -0.79
C PHE A 214 -10.09 -15.15 -0.14
N ASP A 215 -9.13 -15.92 -0.66
CA ASP A 215 -7.79 -16.10 -0.10
C ASP A 215 -6.66 -15.94 -1.14
N ARG A 216 -6.98 -15.32 -2.29
CA ARG A 216 -6.04 -15.14 -3.40
C ARG A 216 -6.20 -13.76 -4.03
N ASP A 217 -5.09 -13.11 -4.32
CA ASP A 217 -5.07 -11.83 -5.03
C ASP A 217 -5.68 -12.00 -6.44
N GLU A 218 -6.79 -11.31 -6.69
CA GLU A 218 -7.60 -11.44 -7.91
C GLU A 218 -6.89 -10.83 -9.13
N GLY A 219 -6.00 -9.86 -8.88
CA GLY A 219 -5.20 -9.07 -9.82
C GLY A 219 -4.33 -9.89 -10.78
N ILE A 220 -3.81 -11.03 -10.32
CA ILE A 220 -2.69 -11.73 -10.95
C ILE A 220 -3.13 -12.44 -12.24
N ARG A 221 -2.45 -12.14 -13.36
CA ARG A 221 -2.72 -12.68 -14.70
C ARG A 221 -1.60 -13.63 -15.12
N GLU A 222 -1.76 -14.92 -14.83
CA GLU A 222 -0.75 -15.95 -15.12
C GLU A 222 -0.47 -16.14 -16.63
N ASP A 223 -1.44 -15.80 -17.47
CA ASP A 223 -1.41 -15.97 -18.92
C ASP A 223 -0.91 -14.72 -19.65
N THR A 224 -0.35 -13.74 -18.92
CA THR A 224 0.23 -12.51 -19.49
C THR A 224 1.40 -12.87 -20.41
N THR A 225 1.44 -12.26 -21.60
CA THR A 225 2.57 -12.37 -22.55
C THR A 225 2.92 -10.99 -23.10
N LEU A 226 4.14 -10.83 -23.64
CA LEU A 226 4.54 -9.57 -24.28
C LEU A 226 3.65 -9.23 -25.46
N GLU A 227 3.20 -10.22 -26.24
CA GLU A 227 2.31 -10.01 -27.39
C GLU A 227 0.93 -9.51 -26.95
N LYS A 228 0.41 -9.98 -25.81
CA LYS A 228 -0.84 -9.47 -25.23
C LYS A 228 -0.68 -8.05 -24.73
N LEU A 229 0.42 -7.76 -24.03
CA LEU A 229 0.72 -6.42 -23.52
C LEU A 229 0.91 -5.42 -24.65
N ALA A 230 1.70 -5.74 -25.68
CA ALA A 230 1.99 -4.87 -26.82
C ALA A 230 0.73 -4.45 -27.61
N LYS A 231 -0.32 -5.28 -27.62
CA LYS A 231 -1.61 -4.97 -28.27
C LYS A 231 -2.43 -3.92 -27.52
N LEU A 232 -2.13 -3.64 -26.25
CA LEU A 232 -2.86 -2.64 -25.48
C LEU A 232 -2.50 -1.24 -25.94
N LYS A 233 -3.54 -0.42 -26.14
CA LYS A 233 -3.38 0.99 -26.49
C LYS A 233 -2.92 1.79 -25.28
N PRO A 234 -2.06 2.81 -25.46
CA PRO A 234 -1.82 3.83 -24.45
C PRO A 234 -3.13 4.46 -24.01
N PHE A 235 -3.26 4.76 -22.71
CA PHE A 235 -4.52 5.25 -22.15
C PHE A 235 -4.49 6.75 -21.82
N PHE A 236 -3.38 7.27 -21.29
CA PHE A 236 -3.32 8.63 -20.77
C PHE A 236 -2.80 9.65 -21.77
N LYS A 237 -1.90 9.25 -22.67
CA LYS A 237 -1.30 10.11 -23.68
C LYS A 237 -1.29 9.41 -25.03
N GLU A 238 -1.60 10.15 -26.10
CA GLU A 238 -1.45 9.64 -27.46
C GLU A 238 0.02 9.30 -27.73
N ASN A 239 0.28 8.10 -28.27
CA ASN A 239 1.63 7.55 -28.45
C ASN A 239 2.45 7.43 -27.15
N GLY A 240 1.78 7.40 -25.98
CA GLY A 240 2.40 7.17 -24.68
C GLY A 240 2.85 5.72 -24.47
N VAL A 241 3.49 5.46 -23.34
CA VAL A 241 3.96 4.13 -22.93
C VAL A 241 3.06 3.46 -21.89
N VAL A 242 2.22 4.23 -21.19
CA VAL A 242 1.41 3.73 -20.07
C VAL A 242 0.10 3.12 -20.59
N THR A 243 -0.14 1.87 -20.21
CA THR A 243 -1.33 1.09 -20.56
C THR A 243 -1.95 0.43 -19.33
N ALA A 244 -3.17 -0.08 -19.45
CA ALA A 244 -3.78 -0.92 -18.43
C ALA A 244 -3.01 -2.24 -18.15
N GLY A 245 -2.09 -2.63 -19.04
CA GLY A 245 -1.25 -3.82 -18.87
C GLY A 245 -0.04 -3.58 -17.98
N ASN A 246 0.47 -2.34 -17.96
CA ASN A 246 1.71 -1.96 -17.30
C ASN A 246 1.54 -0.89 -16.20
N ALA A 247 0.31 -0.53 -15.88
CA ALA A 247 -0.09 0.21 -14.69
C ALA A 247 -0.67 -0.73 -13.62
N SER A 248 -0.62 -0.31 -12.35
CA SER A 248 -1.35 -1.03 -11.28
C SER A 248 -2.86 -0.99 -11.49
N GLN A 249 -3.53 -2.01 -10.98
CA GLN A 249 -4.99 -2.11 -11.04
C GLN A 249 -5.63 -1.30 -9.91
N ILE A 250 -6.82 -0.77 -10.17
CA ILE A 250 -7.73 -0.28 -9.14
C ILE A 250 -8.23 -1.49 -8.35
N THR A 251 -8.03 -1.47 -7.03
CA THR A 251 -8.32 -2.62 -6.16
C THR A 251 -8.77 -2.20 -4.78
N ASP A 252 -9.44 -3.11 -4.10
CA ASP A 252 -9.87 -2.99 -2.70
C ASP A 252 -9.01 -3.90 -1.82
N GLY A 253 -8.74 -3.45 -0.59
CA GLY A 253 -8.02 -4.27 0.38
C GLY A 253 -7.57 -3.52 1.63
N ALA A 254 -7.11 -4.27 2.63
CA ALA A 254 -6.58 -3.73 3.87
C ALA A 254 -5.34 -4.49 4.35
N SER A 255 -4.51 -3.82 5.15
CA SER A 255 -3.37 -4.40 5.86
C SER A 255 -3.13 -3.70 7.18
N ALA A 256 -2.69 -4.46 8.19
CA ALA A 256 -2.39 -3.95 9.51
C ALA A 256 -1.19 -4.68 10.13
N VAL A 257 -0.47 -3.98 10.99
CA VAL A 257 0.62 -4.48 11.82
C VAL A 257 0.39 -4.07 13.27
N VAL A 258 0.92 -4.84 14.21
CA VAL A 258 1.04 -4.42 15.60
C VAL A 258 2.46 -3.91 15.82
N VAL A 259 2.57 -2.64 16.22
CA VAL A 259 3.82 -1.96 16.52
C VAL A 259 3.95 -1.86 18.04
N MET A 260 5.11 -2.22 18.58
CA MET A 260 5.37 -2.18 20.01
C MET A 260 6.69 -1.51 20.34
N SER A 261 6.82 -0.98 21.55
CA SER A 261 8.15 -0.77 22.13
C SER A 261 8.81 -2.14 22.32
N LYS A 262 10.12 -2.24 22.02
CA LYS A 262 10.85 -3.50 22.19
C LYS A 262 10.85 -3.97 23.63
N GLU A 263 10.84 -3.04 24.57
CA GLU A 263 10.70 -3.33 26.00
C GLU A 263 9.35 -3.97 26.31
N LYS A 264 8.24 -3.43 25.79
CA LYS A 264 6.91 -4.02 25.98
C LYS A 264 6.78 -5.38 25.32
N ALA A 265 7.33 -5.55 24.13
CA ALA A 265 7.36 -6.85 23.45
C ALA A 265 8.09 -7.90 24.32
N LYS A 266 9.25 -7.53 24.90
CA LYS A 266 10.00 -8.39 25.83
C LYS A 266 9.23 -8.68 27.13
N GLU A 267 8.62 -7.67 27.74
CA GLU A 267 7.77 -7.83 28.94
C GLU A 267 6.66 -8.86 28.70
N LYS A 268 6.05 -8.83 27.51
CA LYS A 268 4.97 -9.74 27.12
C LYS A 268 5.42 -11.09 26.58
N GLY A 269 6.72 -11.30 26.37
CA GLY A 269 7.24 -12.51 25.73
C GLY A 269 6.83 -12.63 24.25
N VAL A 270 6.57 -11.51 23.57
CA VAL A 270 6.22 -11.46 22.15
C VAL A 270 7.50 -11.31 21.32
N GLU A 271 7.71 -12.21 20.37
CA GLU A 271 8.86 -12.18 19.48
C GLU A 271 8.66 -11.14 18.36
N PRO A 272 9.58 -10.17 18.18
CA PRO A 272 9.57 -9.26 17.05
C PRO A 272 9.69 -9.98 15.70
N MET A 273 8.91 -9.56 14.70
CA MET A 273 9.17 -9.92 13.31
C MET A 273 10.32 -9.10 12.73
N VAL A 274 10.30 -7.79 12.99
CA VAL A 274 11.34 -6.84 12.56
C VAL A 274 11.43 -5.64 13.52
N THR A 275 12.56 -4.95 13.52
CA THR A 275 12.82 -3.66 14.14
C THR A 275 12.76 -2.54 13.09
N ILE A 276 12.09 -1.42 13.41
CA ILE A 276 12.04 -0.24 12.53
C ILE A 276 13.30 0.60 12.74
N LYS A 277 14.24 0.52 11.78
CA LYS A 277 15.57 1.16 11.88
C LYS A 277 15.59 2.59 11.38
N GLY A 278 14.85 2.88 10.32
CA GLY A 278 14.81 4.20 9.73
C GLY A 278 13.57 4.41 8.88
N TYR A 279 13.17 5.66 8.78
CA TYR A 279 12.11 6.09 7.88
C TYR A 279 12.31 7.54 7.51
N ASN A 280 11.76 7.94 6.37
CA ASN A 280 11.65 9.34 6.01
C ASN A 280 10.43 9.61 5.13
N THR A 281 10.22 10.90 4.87
CA THR A 281 9.38 11.40 3.79
C THR A 281 10.25 12.29 2.92
N SER A 282 10.00 12.26 1.61
CA SER A 282 10.67 13.12 0.64
C SER A 282 9.66 13.73 -0.31
N GLY A 283 10.08 14.77 -1.03
CA GLY A 283 9.25 15.49 -1.98
C GLY A 283 10.02 15.90 -3.23
N VAL A 284 9.28 15.99 -4.32
CA VAL A 284 9.68 16.45 -5.67
C VAL A 284 8.53 17.30 -6.23
N LYS A 285 8.67 17.81 -7.45
CA LYS A 285 7.53 18.46 -8.12
C LYS A 285 6.40 17.46 -8.36
N PRO A 286 5.12 17.86 -8.24
CA PRO A 286 3.99 16.93 -8.38
C PRO A 286 3.98 16.13 -9.69
N GLU A 287 4.34 16.75 -10.81
CA GLU A 287 4.43 16.09 -12.12
C GLU A 287 5.52 15.01 -12.19
N TYR A 288 6.49 15.04 -11.27
CA TYR A 288 7.58 14.07 -11.12
C TYR A 288 7.34 13.08 -9.97
N VAL A 289 6.12 12.95 -9.46
CA VAL A 289 5.82 12.09 -8.30
C VAL A 289 6.35 10.65 -8.42
N MET A 290 6.40 10.08 -9.63
CA MET A 290 6.86 8.72 -9.85
C MET A 290 8.35 8.51 -9.53
N GLU A 291 9.18 9.56 -9.56
CA GLU A 291 10.58 9.50 -9.11
C GLU A 291 10.76 9.86 -7.63
N ALA A 292 9.74 10.33 -6.92
CA ALA A 292 9.87 10.81 -5.53
C ALA A 292 10.58 9.81 -4.59
N PRO A 293 10.41 8.48 -4.72
CA PRO A 293 11.15 7.52 -3.92
C PRO A 293 12.68 7.54 -4.12
N ILE A 294 13.20 7.96 -5.27
CA ILE A 294 14.64 8.00 -5.58
C ILE A 294 15.41 8.91 -4.61
N PRO A 295 15.11 10.23 -4.50
CA PRO A 295 15.78 11.08 -3.51
C PRO A 295 15.45 10.66 -2.07
N GLY A 296 14.26 10.12 -1.82
CA GLY A 296 13.86 9.61 -0.51
C GLY A 296 14.76 8.48 -0.02
N VAL A 297 14.94 7.44 -0.83
CA VAL A 297 15.80 6.30 -0.51
C VAL A 297 17.25 6.74 -0.36
N ARG A 298 17.78 7.55 -1.30
CA ARG A 298 19.16 8.09 -1.19
C ARG A 298 19.37 8.84 0.13
N ALA A 299 18.43 9.69 0.52
CA ALA A 299 18.52 10.44 1.77
C ALA A 299 18.42 9.55 3.02
N LEU A 300 17.54 8.54 3.00
CA LEU A 300 17.36 7.61 4.11
C LEU A 300 18.61 6.75 4.32
N LEU A 301 19.12 6.12 3.25
CA LEU A 301 20.32 5.29 3.33
C LEU A 301 21.54 6.11 3.77
N LYS A 302 21.71 7.32 3.22
CA LYS A 302 22.77 8.25 3.67
C LYS A 302 22.66 8.57 5.16
N LYS A 303 21.45 8.87 5.67
CA LYS A 303 21.23 9.13 7.10
C LYS A 303 21.59 7.94 7.98
N MET A 304 21.42 6.72 7.46
CA MET A 304 21.72 5.47 8.15
C MET A 304 23.16 4.99 7.93
N ASN A 305 23.96 5.71 7.13
CA ASN A 305 25.29 5.27 6.69
C ASN A 305 25.26 3.90 6.00
N LEU A 306 24.25 3.70 5.13
CA LEU A 306 24.07 2.51 4.32
C LEU A 306 24.11 2.86 2.83
N SER A 307 24.30 1.84 2.01
CA SER A 307 24.18 1.83 0.56
C SER A 307 23.06 0.88 0.12
N ILE A 308 22.78 0.79 -1.18
CA ILE A 308 21.82 -0.18 -1.69
C ILE A 308 22.33 -1.62 -1.55
N ASP A 309 23.65 -1.82 -1.57
CA ASP A 309 24.29 -3.13 -1.42
C ASP A 309 24.13 -3.72 0.00
N ASP A 310 23.77 -2.87 0.96
CA ASP A 310 23.46 -3.27 2.34
C ASP A 310 22.00 -3.75 2.50
N ILE A 311 21.19 -3.70 1.45
CA ILE A 311 19.77 -4.07 1.47
C ILE A 311 19.58 -5.45 0.84
N ASP A 312 18.99 -6.37 1.60
CA ASP A 312 18.75 -7.74 1.15
C ASP A 312 17.51 -7.88 0.27
N LEU A 313 16.46 -7.08 0.55
CA LEU A 313 15.19 -7.09 -0.17
C LEU A 313 14.59 -5.69 -0.27
N VAL A 314 14.01 -5.38 -1.43
CA VAL A 314 13.31 -4.12 -1.71
C VAL A 314 11.87 -4.42 -2.10
N GLU A 315 10.93 -3.79 -1.41
CA GLU A 315 9.54 -3.70 -1.82
C GLU A 315 9.22 -2.25 -2.22
N HIS A 316 9.08 -2.03 -3.52
CA HIS A 316 8.67 -0.77 -4.11
C HIS A 316 7.26 -0.91 -4.70
N ASN A 317 6.37 0.03 -4.36
CA ASN A 317 5.02 0.00 -4.92
C ASN A 317 5.00 0.37 -6.41
N GLU A 318 4.58 -0.59 -7.24
CA GLU A 318 4.55 -0.47 -8.71
C GLU A 318 3.28 0.26 -9.20
N ALA A 319 3.09 1.54 -8.84
CA ALA A 319 1.93 2.31 -9.34
C ALA A 319 1.88 2.31 -10.89
N PHE A 320 3.06 2.50 -11.50
CA PHE A 320 3.28 2.32 -12.93
C PHE A 320 4.62 1.62 -13.15
N SER A 321 4.72 0.80 -14.21
CA SER A 321 5.98 0.13 -14.54
C SER A 321 7.11 1.12 -14.82
N SER A 322 6.81 2.28 -15.44
CA SER A 322 7.81 3.34 -15.67
C SER A 322 8.42 3.86 -14.37
N ALA A 323 7.63 4.02 -13.30
CA ALA A 323 8.14 4.42 -11.98
C ALA A 323 9.13 3.39 -11.42
N SER A 324 8.77 2.10 -11.52
CA SER A 324 9.60 1.02 -11.00
C SER A 324 10.89 0.85 -11.79
N VAL A 325 10.82 0.93 -13.13
CA VAL A 325 12.01 0.89 -14.01
C VAL A 325 12.94 2.06 -13.74
N ALA A 326 12.40 3.29 -13.62
CA ALA A 326 13.19 4.47 -13.27
C ALA A 326 13.91 4.29 -11.93
N LEU A 327 13.20 3.86 -10.89
CA LEU A 327 13.76 3.65 -9.57
C LEU A 327 14.87 2.59 -9.55
N MET A 328 14.65 1.43 -10.19
CA MET A 328 15.65 0.38 -10.27
C MET A 328 16.93 0.86 -10.97
N LYS A 329 16.79 1.58 -12.09
CA LYS A 329 17.91 2.16 -12.86
C LYS A 329 18.66 3.19 -12.02
N GLU A 330 17.96 4.16 -11.44
CA GLU A 330 18.57 5.29 -10.73
C GLU A 330 19.24 4.91 -9.41
N LEU A 331 18.75 3.87 -8.75
CA LEU A 331 19.31 3.39 -7.49
C LEU A 331 20.21 2.16 -7.67
N ASN A 332 20.43 1.72 -8.91
CA ASN A 332 21.17 0.50 -9.23
C ASN A 332 20.68 -0.73 -8.43
N ILE A 333 19.37 -0.87 -8.27
CA ILE A 333 18.81 -1.97 -7.47
C ILE A 333 18.89 -3.27 -8.26
N PRO A 334 19.53 -4.32 -7.72
CA PRO A 334 19.56 -5.61 -8.37
C PRO A 334 18.17 -6.22 -8.55
N ARG A 335 17.94 -6.88 -9.69
CA ARG A 335 16.60 -7.41 -10.03
C ARG A 335 16.14 -8.49 -9.06
N GLU A 336 17.07 -9.28 -8.55
CA GLU A 336 16.86 -10.42 -7.68
C GLU A 336 16.38 -10.07 -6.28
N ILE A 337 16.59 -8.83 -5.82
CA ILE A 337 16.13 -8.35 -4.52
C ILE A 337 14.85 -7.52 -4.62
N PHE A 338 14.40 -7.17 -5.83
CA PHE A 338 13.33 -6.22 -6.07
C PHE A 338 11.97 -6.90 -6.28
N ASN A 339 11.01 -6.61 -5.39
CA ASN A 339 9.64 -7.14 -5.39
C ASN A 339 9.62 -8.65 -5.67
N VAL A 340 10.30 -9.45 -4.85
CA VAL A 340 10.61 -10.86 -5.16
C VAL A 340 9.37 -11.74 -5.36
N HIS A 341 8.22 -11.30 -4.84
CA HIS A 341 6.91 -11.94 -5.03
C HIS A 341 6.00 -11.21 -6.02
N GLY A 342 6.54 -10.30 -6.84
CA GLY A 342 5.77 -9.41 -7.70
C GLY A 342 5.20 -8.22 -6.92
N GLY A 343 4.66 -7.24 -7.63
CA GLY A 343 4.16 -6.02 -7.01
C GLY A 343 2.83 -5.56 -7.58
N ALA A 344 2.53 -4.27 -7.41
CA ALA A 344 1.21 -3.70 -7.62
C ALA A 344 0.70 -3.75 -9.07
N VAL A 345 1.57 -3.87 -10.09
CA VAL A 345 1.13 -4.11 -11.48
C VAL A 345 0.42 -5.46 -11.60
N ALA A 346 0.81 -6.44 -10.78
CA ALA A 346 0.17 -7.74 -10.71
C ALA A 346 -0.89 -7.84 -9.62
N ILE A 347 -0.54 -7.44 -8.40
CA ILE A 347 -1.32 -7.68 -7.18
C ILE A 347 -2.45 -6.65 -7.03
N GLY A 348 -2.24 -5.40 -7.45
CA GLY A 348 -3.17 -4.30 -7.22
C GLY A 348 -2.64 -3.19 -6.31
N HIS A 349 -3.32 -2.04 -6.33
CA HIS A 349 -2.94 -0.84 -5.61
C HIS A 349 -4.13 -0.20 -4.86
N PRO A 350 -4.59 -0.75 -3.72
CA PRO A 350 -5.53 -0.04 -2.85
C PRO A 350 -4.82 1.16 -2.20
N ILE A 351 -5.10 2.38 -2.64
CA ILE A 351 -4.22 3.53 -2.37
C ILE A 351 -3.95 3.76 -0.87
N GLY A 352 -4.95 3.79 0.01
CA GLY A 352 -4.77 3.95 1.46
C GLY A 352 -4.05 2.80 2.18
N CYS A 353 -4.04 1.61 1.58
CA CYS A 353 -3.47 0.37 2.14
C CYS A 353 -2.08 0.03 1.60
N SER A 354 -1.73 0.47 0.39
CA SER A 354 -0.60 -0.08 -0.36
C SER A 354 0.74 0.07 0.33
N GLY A 355 0.96 1.19 1.03
CA GLY A 355 2.20 1.40 1.79
C GLY A 355 2.42 0.39 2.92
N SER A 356 1.37 0.02 3.67
CA SER A 356 1.49 -1.03 4.70
C SER A 356 1.50 -2.43 4.08
N ARG A 357 0.80 -2.63 2.96
CA ARG A 357 0.77 -3.91 2.23
C ARG A 357 2.16 -4.31 1.73
N ILE A 358 2.91 -3.39 1.10
CA ILE A 358 4.30 -3.67 0.67
C ILE A 358 5.19 -4.02 1.86
N LEU A 359 5.01 -3.38 3.02
CA LEU A 359 5.80 -3.68 4.20
C LEU A 359 5.45 -5.05 4.78
N VAL A 360 4.17 -5.42 4.83
CA VAL A 360 3.74 -6.75 5.25
C VAL A 360 4.39 -7.81 4.35
N THR A 361 4.28 -7.67 3.03
CA THR A 361 4.92 -8.60 2.09
C THR A 361 6.45 -8.65 2.27
N LEU A 362 7.10 -7.50 2.48
CA LEU A 362 8.55 -7.43 2.76
C LEU A 362 8.93 -8.25 4.01
N MET A 363 8.22 -8.07 5.12
CA MET A 363 8.53 -8.77 6.38
C MET A 363 8.45 -10.29 6.22
N TYR A 364 7.39 -10.78 5.55
CA TYR A 364 7.21 -12.21 5.31
C TYR A 364 8.21 -12.77 4.29
N ALA A 365 8.58 -12.01 3.25
CA ALA A 365 9.64 -12.38 2.34
C ALA A 365 11.01 -12.46 3.06
N MET A 366 11.33 -11.48 3.91
CA MET A 366 12.54 -11.50 4.72
C MET A 366 12.61 -12.70 5.66
N LYS A 367 11.49 -13.06 6.31
CA LYS A 367 11.39 -14.27 7.13
C LYS A 367 11.61 -15.52 6.28
N ARG A 368 10.94 -15.64 5.13
CA ARG A 368 10.98 -16.81 4.25
C ARG A 368 12.38 -17.07 3.67
N TYR A 369 13.10 -16.02 3.32
CA TYR A 369 14.41 -16.11 2.69
C TYR A 369 15.58 -15.86 3.65
N ASP A 370 15.29 -15.82 4.95
CA ASP A 370 16.24 -15.53 6.03
C ASP A 370 17.13 -14.32 5.74
N LYS A 371 16.49 -13.19 5.41
CA LYS A 371 17.15 -11.92 5.13
C LYS A 371 17.15 -11.01 6.34
N THR A 372 18.15 -10.14 6.43
CA THR A 372 18.35 -9.29 7.61
C THR A 372 17.74 -7.92 7.39
N ARG A 373 18.02 -7.24 6.28
CA ARG A 373 17.65 -5.83 6.06
C ARG A 373 16.74 -5.63 4.84
N GLY A 374 15.58 -5.01 5.07
CA GLY A 374 14.60 -4.72 4.02
C GLY A 374 14.34 -3.23 3.85
N LEU A 375 14.01 -2.83 2.62
CA LEU A 375 13.57 -1.47 2.27
C LEU A 375 12.16 -1.50 1.66
N ALA A 376 11.21 -0.81 2.28
CA ALA A 376 9.89 -0.54 1.70
C ALA A 376 9.82 0.92 1.24
N THR A 377 9.33 1.18 0.02
CA THR A 377 9.22 2.55 -0.50
C THR A 377 8.07 2.76 -1.48
N ILE A 378 7.37 3.90 -1.37
CA ILE A 378 6.16 4.19 -2.13
C ILE A 378 6.07 5.69 -2.47
N CYS A 379 5.77 6.01 -3.73
CA CYS A 379 5.40 7.35 -4.17
C CYS A 379 3.93 7.66 -3.80
N LEU A 380 3.58 8.92 -3.67
CA LEU A 380 2.21 9.35 -3.37
C LEU A 380 1.89 10.69 -4.04
N GLY A 381 0.65 10.80 -4.57
CA GLY A 381 0.15 11.94 -5.34
C GLY A 381 0.44 13.29 -4.69
N GLY A 382 0.71 14.31 -5.52
CA GLY A 382 1.20 15.61 -5.05
C GLY A 382 2.71 15.70 -4.84
N GLY A 383 3.48 14.71 -5.34
CA GLY A 383 4.93 14.81 -5.45
C GLY A 383 5.71 14.39 -4.21
N ASN A 384 5.29 13.34 -3.51
CA ASN A 384 5.94 12.88 -2.28
C ASN A 384 6.24 11.38 -2.29
N ALA A 385 7.04 10.92 -1.32
CA ALA A 385 7.26 9.50 -1.06
C ALA A 385 7.45 9.23 0.44
N VAL A 386 7.19 7.98 0.85
CA VAL A 386 7.53 7.44 2.17
C VAL A 386 8.45 6.24 1.98
N SER A 387 9.53 6.18 2.75
CA SER A 387 10.47 5.05 2.75
C SER A 387 10.75 4.59 4.17
N MET A 388 10.95 3.28 4.34
CA MET A 388 11.23 2.65 5.62
C MET A 388 12.25 1.52 5.46
N VAL A 389 13.24 1.48 6.35
CA VAL A 389 14.18 0.37 6.49
C VAL A 389 13.88 -0.39 7.78
N VAL A 390 13.77 -1.71 7.66
CA VAL A 390 13.52 -2.63 8.77
C VAL A 390 14.62 -3.70 8.84
N GLU A 391 14.88 -4.22 10.03
CA GLU A 391 15.83 -5.31 10.27
C GLU A 391 15.18 -6.45 11.06
N ARG A 392 15.42 -7.72 10.70
CA ARG A 392 14.95 -8.89 11.47
C ARG A 392 15.68 -9.08 12.78
#